data_AF-A0AA38IX84-F1
#
_entry.id   AF-A0AA38IX84-F1
#
_cell.length_a   1.000
_cell.length_b   1.000
_cell.length_c   1.000
_cell.angle_alpha   90.00
_cell.angle_beta   90.00
_cell.angle_gamma   90.00
#
_symmetry.space_group_name_H-M   'P 1'
#
loop_
_entity.id
_entity.type
_entity.pdbx_description
1 polymer ?
#
loop_
_entity_poly.entity_id
_entity_poly.type
_entity_poly.pdbx_seq_one_letter_code
_entity_poly.pdbx_strand_id
1 'polypeptide(L)'
;MLKSCIILKQNTDSSKLIIYIKRQTQQHQPKKSAVLEHAHIVKFIAEAPDSTCLMTKAALVLGISGMCRRGEVCNMKPSDLELKTDIIVVTVRRQQQTLLELSLYLTHSGLIS
;
A
#
# COMPACT_ATOMS: atom_id res chain seq x y z
N MET A 1 -2.95 10.85 -12.65
CA MET A 1 -1.59 11.37 -12.94
C MET A 1 -1.40 11.83 -14.39
N LEU A 2 -2.17 11.38 -15.38
CA LEU A 2 -2.02 11.86 -16.77
C LEU A 2 -2.36 13.35 -16.98
N LYS A 3 -3.45 13.85 -16.38
CA LYS A 3 -3.84 15.27 -16.50
C LYS A 3 -2.73 16.21 -16.02
N SER A 4 -2.10 15.88 -14.89
CA SER A 4 -1.01 16.63 -14.28
C SER A 4 0.23 16.67 -15.18
N CYS A 5 0.60 15.53 -15.80
CA CYS A 5 1.76 15.46 -16.70
C CYS A 5 1.56 16.23 -18.01
N ILE A 6 0.33 16.28 -18.52
CA ILE A 6 -0.01 17.04 -19.74
C ILE A 6 0.08 18.54 -19.49
N ILE A 7 -0.41 19.02 -18.34
CA ILE A 7 -0.37 20.43 -17.94
C ILE A 7 1.07 20.92 -17.73
N LEU A 8 1.96 20.07 -17.24
CA LEU A 8 3.37 20.42 -16.97
C LEU A 8 4.26 20.53 -18.22
N LYS A 9 3.88 19.89 -19.34
CA LYS A 9 4.75 19.73 -20.52
C LYS A 9 4.45 20.70 -21.65
N GLN A 10 3.26 21.27 -21.74
CA GLN A 10 2.87 22.14 -22.87
C GLN A 10 1.65 23.01 -22.53
N ASN A 11 1.81 24.33 -22.66
CA ASN A 11 0.73 25.33 -22.57
C ASN A 11 -0.17 25.27 -23.82
N THR A 12 -0.80 24.13 -24.04
CA THR A 12 -1.64 23.85 -25.21
C THR A 12 -3.03 23.45 -24.72
N ASP A 13 -4.07 23.74 -25.51
CA ASP A 13 -5.49 23.45 -25.24
C ASP A 13 -5.73 22.04 -24.69
N SER A 14 -5.63 21.89 -23.36
CA SER A 14 -5.66 20.61 -22.65
C SER A 14 -6.99 19.87 -22.83
N SER A 15 -8.05 20.59 -23.18
CA SER A 15 -9.39 20.07 -23.45
C SER A 15 -9.42 19.09 -24.62
N LYS A 16 -8.82 19.44 -25.76
CA LYS A 16 -8.81 18.61 -26.99
C LYS A 16 -8.01 17.32 -26.79
N LEU A 17 -6.87 17.42 -26.11
CA LEU A 17 -6.01 16.27 -25.82
C LEU A 17 -6.63 15.32 -24.80
N ILE A 18 -7.29 15.84 -23.75
CA ILE A 18 -8.03 15.00 -22.79
C ILE A 18 -9.16 14.25 -23.49
N ILE A 19 -9.88 14.88 -24.41
CA ILE A 19 -10.94 14.24 -25.20
C ILE A 19 -10.35 13.14 -26.10
N TYR A 20 -9.24 13.42 -26.79
CA TYR A 20 -8.54 12.44 -27.62
C TYR A 20 -8.11 11.21 -26.81
N ILE A 21 -7.46 11.43 -25.66
CA ILE A 21 -7.03 10.34 -24.77
C ILE A 21 -8.25 9.56 -24.28
N LYS A 22 -9.31 10.23 -23.83
CA LYS A 22 -10.55 9.55 -23.40
C LYS A 22 -11.12 8.65 -24.50
N ARG A 23 -11.14 9.11 -25.75
CA ARG A 23 -11.60 8.31 -26.91
C ARG A 23 -10.70 7.09 -27.14
N GLN A 24 -9.38 7.26 -27.10
CA GLN A 24 -8.43 6.15 -27.22
C GLN A 24 -8.53 5.15 -26.06
N THR A 25 -8.91 5.62 -24.86
CA THR A 25 -9.08 4.77 -23.67
C THR A 25 -10.40 4.00 -23.69
N GLN A 26 -11.38 4.32 -24.54
CA GLN A 26 -12.68 3.61 -24.55
C GLN A 26 -12.56 2.14 -24.92
N GLN A 27 -11.53 1.76 -25.68
CA GLN A 27 -11.23 0.36 -26.01
C GLN A 27 -10.29 -0.30 -25.00
N HIS A 28 -9.77 0.46 -24.02
CA HIS A 28 -8.92 -0.08 -22.99
C HIS A 28 -9.76 -0.86 -21.98
N GLN A 29 -9.73 -2.18 -22.06
CA GLN A 29 -10.21 -3.02 -20.97
C GLN A 29 -9.15 -3.04 -19.87
N PRO A 30 -9.41 -2.45 -18.69
CA PRO A 30 -8.46 -2.51 -17.59
C PRO A 30 -8.29 -3.97 -17.18
N LYS A 31 -7.05 -4.48 -17.25
CA LYS A 31 -6.71 -5.79 -16.71
C LYS A 31 -6.88 -5.71 -15.19
N LYS A 32 -8.00 -6.24 -14.68
CA LYS A 32 -8.19 -6.37 -13.23
C LYS A 32 -7.06 -7.21 -12.66
N SER A 33 -6.43 -6.73 -11.59
CA SER A 33 -5.52 -7.54 -10.79
C SER A 33 -6.29 -8.71 -10.19
N ALA A 34 -5.64 -9.86 -10.05
CA ALA A 34 -6.19 -10.97 -9.29
C ALA A 34 -6.54 -10.47 -7.87
N VAL A 35 -7.70 -10.87 -7.37
CA VAL A 35 -8.10 -10.55 -6.00
C VAL A 35 -7.31 -11.45 -5.07
N LEU A 36 -6.60 -10.86 -4.13
CA LEU A 36 -5.90 -11.62 -3.09
C LEU A 36 -6.94 -12.10 -2.08
N GLU A 37 -7.23 -13.39 -2.09
CA GLU A 37 -8.23 -13.99 -1.21
C GLU A 37 -7.70 -14.21 0.21
N HIS A 38 -8.60 -14.11 1.19
CA HIS A 38 -8.27 -14.32 2.61
C HIS A 38 -7.66 -15.69 2.88
N ALA A 39 -8.17 -16.75 2.23
CA ALA A 39 -7.64 -18.11 2.37
C ALA A 39 -6.15 -18.20 1.96
N HIS A 40 -5.77 -17.52 0.87
CA HIS A 40 -4.39 -17.47 0.41
C HIS A 40 -3.49 -16.67 1.36
N ILE A 41 -4.02 -15.60 1.96
CA ILE A 41 -3.30 -14.77 2.95
C ILE A 41 -3.00 -15.60 4.21
N VAL A 42 -4.02 -16.25 4.78
CA VAL A 42 -3.86 -17.07 5.99
C VAL A 42 -2.89 -18.22 5.74
N LYS A 43 -3.04 -18.91 4.60
CA LYS A 43 -2.12 -19.98 4.18
C LYS A 43 -0.68 -19.47 4.09
N PHE A 44 -0.46 -18.31 3.47
CA PHE A 44 0.88 -17.73 3.35
C PHE A 44 1.47 -17.36 4.72
N ILE A 45 0.69 -16.75 5.60
CA ILE A 45 1.17 -16.35 6.94
C ILE A 45 1.52 -17.59 7.78
N ALA A 46 0.70 -18.64 7.71
CA ALA A 46 0.88 -19.85 8.51
C ALA A 46 1.98 -20.78 7.98
N GLU A 47 2.03 -21.02 6.66
CA GLU A 47 2.86 -22.08 6.08
C GLU A 47 4.20 -21.58 5.50
N ALA A 48 4.32 -20.30 5.12
CA ALA A 48 5.54 -19.83 4.49
C ALA A 48 6.71 -19.77 5.50
N PRO A 49 7.94 -20.14 5.11
CA PRO A 49 9.09 -20.12 6.00
C PRO A 49 9.53 -18.70 6.35
N ASP A 50 9.72 -18.43 7.64
CA ASP A 50 10.13 -17.09 8.10
C ASP A 50 11.56 -16.73 7.68
N SER A 51 12.44 -17.72 7.50
CA SER A 51 13.83 -17.50 7.06
C SER A 51 13.95 -16.75 5.74
N THR A 52 12.94 -16.84 4.86
CA THR A 52 12.92 -16.15 3.57
C THR A 52 11.79 -15.14 3.44
N CYS A 53 10.67 -15.38 4.11
CA CYS A 53 9.44 -14.62 3.90
C CYS A 53 9.03 -13.73 5.07
N LEU A 54 9.82 -13.63 6.16
CA LEU A 54 9.47 -12.81 7.33
C LEU A 54 9.19 -11.35 6.95
N MET A 55 10.06 -10.72 6.16
CA MET A 55 9.87 -9.33 5.73
C MET A 55 8.62 -9.19 4.86
N THR A 56 8.35 -10.16 3.98
CA THR A 56 7.17 -10.17 3.11
C THR A 56 5.89 -10.36 3.90
N LYS A 57 5.88 -11.22 4.94
CA LYS A 57 4.76 -11.38 5.86
C LYS A 57 4.47 -10.09 6.62
N ALA A 58 5.50 -9.44 7.16
CA ALA A 58 5.34 -8.15 7.82
C ALA A 58 4.79 -7.07 6.87
N ALA A 59 5.35 -6.96 5.66
CA ALA A 59 4.86 -6.03 4.64
C ALA A 59 3.41 -6.32 4.22
N LEU A 60 3.01 -7.60 4.15
CA LEU A 60 1.65 -8.01 3.83
C LEU A 60 0.67 -7.58 4.93
N VAL A 61 1.00 -7.80 6.20
CA VAL A 61 0.16 -7.39 7.34
C VAL A 61 0.01 -5.86 7.38
N LEU A 62 1.09 -5.11 7.16
CA LEU A 62 1.05 -3.64 7.05
C LEU A 62 0.23 -3.16 5.84
N GLY A 63 0.27 -3.90 4.73
CA GLY A 63 -0.50 -3.59 3.52
C GLY A 63 -1.99 -3.84 3.69
N ILE A 64 -2.38 -4.99 4.25
CA ILE A 64 -3.79 -5.38 4.45
C ILE A 64 -4.48 -4.52 5.49
N SER A 65 -3.77 -4.15 6.56
CA SER A 65 -4.26 -3.19 7.57
C SER A 65 -4.44 -1.77 7.02
N GLY A 66 -4.08 -1.51 5.77
CA GLY A 66 -4.20 -0.21 5.12
C GLY A 66 -3.21 0.83 5.67
N MET A 67 -2.20 0.40 6.42
CA MET A 67 -1.30 1.29 7.15
C MET A 67 -0.30 2.00 6.24
N CYS A 68 0.24 1.33 5.22
CA CYS A 68 1.31 1.86 4.39
C CYS A 68 1.16 1.50 2.92
N ARG A 69 1.36 2.49 2.03
CA ARG A 69 1.60 2.26 0.60
C ARG A 69 2.99 1.69 0.38
N ARG A 70 3.22 1.07 -0.77
CA ARG A 70 4.53 0.47 -1.14
C ARG A 70 5.73 1.40 -0.84
N GLY A 71 5.65 2.66 -1.26
CA GLY A 71 6.75 3.62 -1.04
C GLY A 71 6.98 3.98 0.43
N GLU A 72 5.94 3.91 1.27
CA GLU A 72 6.01 4.18 2.70
C GLU A 72 6.64 2.99 3.44
N VAL A 73 6.24 1.76 3.10
CA VAL A 73 6.87 0.53 3.64
C VAL A 73 8.37 0.49 3.28
N CYS A 74 8.72 0.79 2.03
CA CYS A 74 10.12 0.73 1.58
C CYS A 74 11.04 1.77 2.23
N ASN A 75 10.50 2.91 2.68
CA ASN A 75 11.28 3.99 3.28
C ASN A 75 11.20 4.03 4.82
N MET A 76 10.51 3.06 5.43
CA MET A 76 10.33 2.97 6.87
C MET A 76 11.68 2.71 7.56
N LYS A 77 11.94 3.44 8.64
CA LYS A 77 13.15 3.27 9.45
C LYS A 77 12.80 2.60 10.78
N PRO A 78 13.76 1.94 11.43
CA PRO A 78 13.55 1.39 12.77
C PRO A 78 13.09 2.44 13.79
N SER A 79 13.51 3.70 13.63
CA SER A 79 13.08 4.83 14.46
C SER A 79 11.60 5.21 14.30
N ASP A 80 10.95 4.73 13.24
CA ASP A 80 9.53 4.96 12.99
C ASP A 80 8.63 3.90 13.68
N LEU A 81 9.24 2.92 14.35
CA LEU A 81 8.56 1.83 15.04
C LEU A 81 8.71 1.99 16.56
N GLU A 82 7.60 2.00 17.28
CA GLU A 82 7.58 1.92 18.73
C GLU A 82 6.92 0.61 19.17
N LEU A 83 7.68 -0.19 19.93
CA LEU A 83 7.17 -1.41 20.55
C LEU A 83 6.67 -1.07 21.96
N LYS A 84 5.36 -1.19 22.15
CA LYS A 84 4.68 -1.20 23.46
C LYS A 84 4.34 -2.66 23.81
N THR A 85 3.95 -2.92 25.06
CA THR A 85 3.80 -4.28 25.63
C THR A 85 3.17 -5.29 24.68
N ASP A 86 2.00 -4.97 24.12
CA ASP A 86 1.30 -5.82 23.17
C ASP A 86 1.01 -5.07 21.86
N ILE A 87 1.71 -3.97 21.58
CA ILE A 87 1.37 -3.10 20.45
C ILE A 87 2.59 -2.66 19.68
N ILE A 88 2.55 -2.76 18.35
CA ILE A 88 3.50 -2.06 17.48
C ILE A 88 2.82 -0.79 16.97
N VAL A 89 3.38 0.36 17.33
CA VAL A 89 2.96 1.66 16.79
C VAL A 89 3.90 2.01 15.64
N VAL A 90 3.32 2.26 14.47
CA VAL A 90 4.07 2.58 13.25
C VAL A 90 3.80 4.04 12.87
N THR A 91 4.85 4.85 12.86
CA THR A 91 4.76 6.27 12.47
C THR A 91 5.02 6.43 10.98
N VAL A 92 3.97 6.71 10.20
CA VAL A 92 4.08 6.87 8.74
C VAL A 92 4.26 8.34 8.38
N ARG A 93 5.41 8.69 7.79
CA ARG A 93 5.69 10.05 7.32
C ARG A 93 5.18 10.25 5.88
N ARG A 94 3.97 10.80 5.73
CA ARG A 94 3.45 11.23 4.41
C ARG A 94 4.05 12.56 3.98
N GLN A 95 4.47 12.69 2.72
CA GLN A 95 4.96 13.96 2.14
C GLN A 95 3.90 15.07 2.07
N GLN A 96 2.63 14.77 2.37
CA GLN A 96 1.57 15.75 2.59
C GLN A 96 0.89 15.43 3.93
N GLN A 97 1.27 16.22 4.93
CA GLN A 97 0.77 16.36 6.31
C GLN A 97 -0.45 15.49 6.69
N THR A 98 -0.20 14.31 7.26
CA THR A 98 -1.07 13.71 8.29
C THR A 98 -0.23 12.67 9.04
N LEU A 99 0.08 12.92 10.31
CA LEU A 99 0.58 11.89 11.21
C LEU A 99 -0.62 11.02 11.60
N LEU A 100 -0.63 9.76 11.18
CA LEU A 100 -1.56 8.79 11.71
C LEU A 100 -0.78 7.94 12.71
N GLU A 101 -1.12 8.06 13.98
CA GLU A 101 -0.69 7.13 15.03
C GLU A 101 -1.67 5.96 15.01
N LEU A 102 -1.19 4.77 14.66
CA LEU A 102 -2.02 3.58 14.54
C LEU A 102 -1.32 2.41 15.23
N SER A 103 -2.05 1.83 16.19
CA SER A 103 -1.62 0.78 17.11
C SER A 103 -2.01 -0.60 16.56
N LEU A 104 -1.04 -1.47 16.28
CA LEU A 104 -1.27 -2.89 15.98
C LEU A 104 -1.25 -3.69 17.28
N TYR A 105 -2.36 -4.27 17.72
CA TYR A 105 -2.37 -5.19 18.86
C TYR A 105 -1.82 -6.56 18.44
N LEU A 106 -0.68 -6.95 19.00
CA LEU A 106 -0.12 -8.28 18.91
C LEU A 106 -0.67 -9.12 20.07
N THR A 107 -1.75 -9.85 19.83
CA THR A 107 -2.26 -10.82 20.80
C THR A 107 -1.32 -12.04 20.83
N HIS A 108 -0.89 -12.45 22.03
CA HIS A 108 0.07 -13.54 22.25
C HIS A 108 -0.45 -14.96 21.89
N SER A 109 -1.63 -15.04 21.28
CA SER A 109 -2.29 -16.24 20.80
C SER A 109 -2.77 -15.96 19.38
N GLY A 110 -2.23 -16.73 18.42
CA GLY A 110 -2.27 -16.40 17.01
C GLY A 110 -3.64 -16.05 16.43
N LEU A 111 -3.59 -15.22 15.39
CA LEU A 111 -4.60 -15.00 14.34
C LEU A 111 -6.00 -14.56 14.82
N ILE A 112 -6.48 -13.46 14.20
CA ILE A 112 -7.88 -12.95 14.13
C ILE A 112 -8.22 -11.99 15.29
N SER A 113 -8.80 -10.80 15.13
CA SER A 113 -9.48 -10.06 14.05
C SER A 113 -9.16 -8.57 14.16
#